data_AF-A0A968L3S1-F1
#
_entry.id   AF-A0A968L3S1-F1
#
_cell.length_a   1.000
_cell.length_b   1.000
_cell.length_c   1.000
_cell.angle_alpha   90.00
_cell.angle_beta   90.00
_cell.angle_gamma   90.00
#
_symmetry.space_group_name_H-M   'P 1'
#
loop_
_entity.id
_entity.type
_entity.pdbx_description
1 polymer ?
#
loop_
_entity_poly.entity_id
_entity_poly.type
_entity_poly.pdbx_seq_one_letter_code
_entity_poly.pdbx_strand_id
1 'polypeptide(L)'
;FMRAYTERLVLTCHRRGAHAIGGMAAYIPSRRDPEVNERAMAKVLEDKERESADGFDGTWVAHPDLVPLATEVFDGVLGAAPNQVPARVDAAGLGGEVPGDPSALVDLRVPDGAVTEAGVRQNVSVALQYLDSWLRGNGAAAINNLMEDAATAEISRSQLWQWRTSGVPLDDGAPLTDGRYRLIREAELAALADEAAPGSRTAEAAELLDRLVLDDDFVEFLTLPAYDRLA
;
A
#
# COMPACT_ATOMS: atom_id res chain seq x y z
N PHE A 1 13.96 -4.86 -5.96
CA PHE A 1 14.04 -3.41 -5.67
C PHE A 1 13.69 -2.98 -4.23
N MET A 2 12.55 -3.35 -3.63
CA MET A 2 12.13 -2.79 -2.32
C MET A 2 13.13 -2.98 -1.17
N ARG A 3 13.80 -4.15 -1.09
CA ARG A 3 14.86 -4.38 -0.11
C ARG A 3 16.03 -3.41 -0.27
N ALA A 4 16.48 -3.22 -1.51
CA ALA A 4 17.55 -2.27 -1.81
C ALA A 4 17.11 -0.83 -1.48
N TYR A 5 15.84 -0.50 -1.67
CA TYR A 5 15.28 0.79 -1.27
C TYR A 5 15.36 1.01 0.25
N THR A 6 14.88 0.07 1.07
CA THR A 6 14.84 0.23 2.53
C THR A 6 16.25 0.32 3.12
N GLU A 7 17.16 -0.56 2.69
CA GLU A 7 18.57 -0.55 3.13
C GLU A 7 19.25 0.77 2.79
N ARG A 8 19.12 1.23 1.55
CA ARG A 8 19.75 2.50 1.13
C ARG A 8 19.13 3.70 1.83
N LEU A 9 17.83 3.69 2.11
CA LEU A 9 17.18 4.76 2.88
C LEU A 9 17.81 4.88 4.27
N VAL A 10 17.86 3.78 5.03
CA VAL A 10 18.44 3.76 6.39
C VAL A 10 19.88 4.25 6.38
N LEU A 11 20.72 3.64 5.54
CA LEU A 11 22.15 3.98 5.49
C LEU A 11 22.39 5.44 5.05
N THR A 12 21.59 5.95 4.12
CA THR A 12 21.73 7.34 3.64
C THR A 12 21.32 8.34 4.72
N CYS A 13 20.21 8.10 5.42
CA CYS A 13 19.76 8.95 6.52
C CYS A 13 20.78 8.96 7.65
N HIS A 14 21.19 7.78 8.12
CA HIS A 14 22.09 7.65 9.27
C HIS A 14 23.46 8.23 9.02
N ARG A 15 24.03 8.04 7.82
CA ARG A 15 25.28 8.70 7.38
C ARG A 15 25.22 10.23 7.53
N ARG A 16 24.03 10.82 7.42
CA ARG A 16 23.79 12.27 7.49
C ARG A 16 23.29 12.73 8.86
N GLY A 17 23.24 11.83 9.85
CA GLY A 17 22.68 12.13 11.17
C GLY A 17 21.17 12.37 11.17
N ALA A 18 20.45 11.88 10.14
CA ALA A 18 19.01 12.01 10.02
C ALA A 18 18.32 10.68 10.36
N HIS A 19 17.06 10.76 10.80
CA HIS A 19 16.24 9.58 11.06
C HIS A 19 15.74 8.91 9.76
N ALA A 20 15.65 7.59 9.80
CA ALA A 20 14.98 6.75 8.82
C ALA A 20 13.70 6.19 9.44
N ILE A 21 12.54 6.40 8.80
CA ILE A 21 11.24 5.96 9.31
C ILE A 21 10.71 4.80 8.45
N GLY A 22 10.27 3.74 9.12
CA GLY A 22 9.68 2.54 8.53
C GLY A 22 8.29 2.78 7.94
N GLY A 23 7.67 1.72 7.43
CA GLY A 23 6.42 1.77 6.71
C GLY A 23 5.17 1.79 7.60
N MET A 24 4.02 1.95 6.93
CA MET A 24 2.70 1.93 7.54
C MET A 24 2.23 0.50 7.85
N ALA A 25 1.69 0.28 9.05
CA ALA A 25 0.79 -0.83 9.34
C ALA A 25 -0.67 -0.31 9.37
N ALA A 26 -1.42 -0.62 8.30
CA ALA A 26 -2.75 -0.04 8.06
C ALA A 26 -3.91 -0.79 8.74
N TYR A 27 -3.63 -1.85 9.51
CA TYR A 27 -4.70 -2.72 10.03
C TYR A 27 -5.61 -2.02 11.05
N ILE A 28 -6.91 -2.26 10.92
CA ILE A 28 -7.95 -1.83 11.85
C ILE A 28 -8.44 -3.06 12.62
N PRO A 29 -8.19 -3.15 13.94
CA PRO A 29 -8.67 -4.27 14.74
C PRO A 29 -10.19 -4.41 14.71
N SER A 30 -10.65 -5.62 14.39
CA SER A 30 -12.05 -6.00 14.40
C SER A 30 -12.56 -6.18 15.82
N ARG A 31 -13.66 -5.52 16.16
CA ARG A 31 -14.34 -5.73 17.46
C ARG A 31 -15.11 -7.05 17.52
N ARG A 32 -15.31 -7.72 16.37
CA ARG A 32 -16.22 -8.86 16.22
C ARG A 32 -15.50 -10.16 15.90
N ASP A 33 -14.26 -10.08 15.41
CA ASP A 33 -13.50 -11.23 14.92
C ASP A 33 -12.09 -11.28 15.55
N PRO A 34 -11.92 -12.07 16.63
CA PRO A 34 -10.63 -12.24 17.28
C PRO A 34 -9.58 -12.94 16.40
N GLU A 35 -9.99 -13.84 15.49
CA GLU A 35 -9.05 -14.60 14.65
C GLU A 35 -8.44 -13.74 13.53
N VAL A 36 -9.22 -12.80 12.99
CA VAL A 36 -8.71 -11.78 12.06
C VAL A 36 -7.70 -10.88 12.78
N ASN A 37 -7.97 -10.50 14.04
CA ASN A 37 -7.03 -9.72 14.83
C ASN A 37 -5.73 -10.46 15.11
N GLU A 38 -5.78 -11.72 15.51
CA GLU A 38 -4.58 -12.50 15.81
C GLU A 38 -3.65 -12.59 14.58
N ARG A 39 -4.21 -12.94 13.42
CA ARG A 39 -3.46 -13.01 12.15
C ARG A 39 -2.86 -11.66 11.77
N ALA A 40 -3.62 -10.58 11.92
CA ALA A 40 -3.14 -9.25 11.59
C ALA A 40 -2.07 -8.76 12.55
N MET A 41 -2.24 -8.97 13.87
CA MET A 41 -1.24 -8.60 14.87
C MET A 41 0.06 -9.37 14.67
N ALA A 42 -0.01 -10.66 14.32
CA ALA A 42 1.18 -11.45 13.98
C ALA A 42 1.93 -10.87 12.77
N LYS A 43 1.19 -10.43 11.73
CA LYS A 43 1.79 -9.80 10.55
C LYS A 43 2.39 -8.43 10.86
N VAL A 44 1.70 -7.61 11.67
CA VAL A 44 2.23 -6.32 12.12
C VAL A 44 3.51 -6.52 12.93
N LEU A 45 3.52 -7.50 13.83
CA LEU A 45 4.71 -7.87 14.62
C LEU A 45 5.89 -8.22 13.70
N GLU A 46 5.70 -9.17 12.79
CA GLU A 46 6.74 -9.59 11.83
C GLU A 46 7.28 -8.40 11.00
N ASP A 47 6.39 -7.53 10.54
CA ASP A 47 6.77 -6.34 9.77
C ASP A 47 7.57 -5.35 10.61
N LYS A 48 7.17 -5.10 11.87
CA LYS A 48 7.86 -4.14 12.75
C LYS A 48 9.19 -4.69 13.25
N GLU A 49 9.29 -5.99 13.52
CA GLU A 49 10.55 -6.65 13.89
C GLU A 49 11.56 -6.56 12.76
N ARG A 50 11.11 -6.75 11.51
CA ARG A 50 11.96 -6.58 10.34
C ARG A 50 12.46 -5.13 10.20
N GLU A 51 11.57 -4.15 10.34
CA GLU A 51 11.94 -2.73 10.27
C GLU A 51 12.91 -2.31 11.38
N SER A 52 12.63 -2.68 12.63
CA SER A 52 13.51 -2.34 13.75
C SER A 52 14.87 -3.03 13.60
N ALA A 53 14.92 -4.29 13.15
CA ALA A 53 16.16 -5.01 12.86
C ALA A 53 16.96 -4.40 11.70
N ASP A 54 16.27 -3.82 10.70
CA ASP A 54 16.89 -3.17 9.54
C ASP A 54 17.54 -1.81 9.86
N GLY A 55 17.25 -1.24 11.04
CA GLY A 55 17.85 0.02 11.48
C GLY A 55 16.93 1.23 11.38
N PHE A 56 15.64 1.06 11.13
CA PHE A 56 14.71 2.19 11.17
C PHE A 56 14.58 2.75 12.60
N ASP A 57 14.46 4.07 12.72
CA ASP A 57 14.41 4.78 14.01
C ASP A 57 13.00 4.86 14.60
N GLY A 58 11.98 4.59 13.76
CA GLY A 58 10.59 4.55 14.14
C GLY A 58 9.75 3.96 13.01
N THR A 59 8.44 3.82 13.24
CA THR A 59 7.50 3.20 12.30
C THR A 59 6.13 3.87 12.32
N TRP A 60 5.27 3.59 11.35
CA TRP A 60 3.91 4.11 11.27
C TRP A 60 2.85 3.04 11.52
N VAL A 61 1.77 3.46 12.17
CA VAL A 61 0.54 2.69 12.40
C VAL A 61 -0.67 3.55 12.09
N ALA A 62 -1.74 2.96 11.53
CA ALA A 62 -2.95 3.70 11.18
C ALA A 62 -4.02 3.70 12.29
N HIS A 63 -3.86 2.84 13.31
CA HIS A 63 -4.83 2.69 14.38
C HIS A 63 -4.16 2.74 15.77
N PRO A 64 -4.75 3.44 16.77
CA PRO A 64 -4.18 3.56 18.12
C PRO A 64 -3.89 2.21 18.81
N ASP A 65 -4.72 1.21 18.58
CA ASP A 65 -4.54 -0.14 19.17
C ASP A 65 -3.25 -0.85 18.72
N LEU A 66 -2.61 -0.39 17.63
CA LEU A 66 -1.33 -0.92 17.17
C LEU A 66 -0.12 -0.23 17.83
N VAL A 67 -0.33 0.90 18.51
CA VAL A 67 0.74 1.68 19.15
C VAL A 67 1.51 0.87 20.21
N PRO A 68 0.85 0.14 21.14
CA PRO A 68 1.56 -0.64 22.14
C PRO A 68 2.50 -1.68 21.53
N LEU A 69 2.01 -2.43 20.53
CA LEU A 69 2.80 -3.46 19.84
C LEU A 69 4.00 -2.84 19.11
N ALA A 70 3.79 -1.77 18.35
CA ALA A 70 4.88 -1.10 17.64
C ALA A 70 5.92 -0.53 18.61
N THR A 71 5.46 0.05 19.73
CA THR A 71 6.34 0.58 20.79
C THR A 71 7.19 -0.53 21.39
N GLU A 72 6.59 -1.66 21.79
CA GLU A 72 7.30 -2.78 22.40
C GLU A 72 8.41 -3.33 21.50
N VAL A 73 8.13 -3.49 20.20
CA VAL A 73 9.11 -3.97 19.21
C VAL A 73 10.30 -3.01 19.08
N PHE A 74 10.05 -1.71 19.03
CA PHE A 74 11.11 -0.72 18.89
C PHE A 74 11.89 -0.53 20.20
N ASP A 75 11.22 -0.50 21.36
CA ASP A 75 11.86 -0.45 22.68
C ASP A 75 12.80 -1.64 22.89
N GLY A 76 12.43 -2.83 22.40
CA GLY A 76 13.26 -4.03 22.46
C GLY A 76 14.61 -3.89 21.74
N VAL A 77 14.66 -3.16 20.62
CA VAL A 77 15.89 -2.93 19.84
C VAL A 77 16.63 -1.67 20.31
N LEU A 78 15.91 -0.62 20.71
CA LEU A 78 16.47 0.66 21.11
C LEU A 78 17.08 0.64 22.53
N GLY A 79 16.48 -0.11 23.45
CA GLY A 79 16.86 -0.08 24.86
C GLY A 79 16.74 1.33 25.44
N ALA A 80 17.87 1.92 25.87
CA ALA A 80 17.90 3.29 26.39
C ALA A 80 18.19 4.35 25.31
N ALA A 81 18.50 3.94 24.08
CA ALA A 81 18.82 4.87 23.00
C ALA A 81 17.54 5.51 22.44
N PRO A 82 17.56 6.81 22.10
CA PRO A 82 16.38 7.48 21.55
C PRO A 82 16.13 7.16 20.06
N ASN A 83 17.09 6.50 19.38
CA ASN A 83 17.05 6.11 17.97
C ASN A 83 18.27 5.21 17.64
N GLN A 84 18.33 4.66 16.43
CA GLN A 84 19.39 3.76 15.97
C GLN A 84 20.55 4.49 15.25
N VAL A 85 20.43 5.80 14.99
CA VAL A 85 21.40 6.60 14.21
C VAL A 85 22.84 6.41 14.70
N PRO A 86 23.20 6.60 16.00
CA PRO A 86 24.60 6.52 16.44
C PRO A 86 25.18 5.11 16.26
N ALA A 87 24.42 4.09 16.68
CA ALA A 87 24.85 2.70 16.65
C ALA A 87 25.11 2.21 15.22
N ARG A 88 24.29 2.65 14.25
CA ARG A 88 24.40 2.23 12.85
C ARG A 88 25.53 2.93 12.10
N VAL A 89 25.79 4.20 12.39
CA VAL A 89 26.96 4.91 11.82
C VAL A 89 28.26 4.22 12.21
N ASP A 90 28.39 3.85 13.48
CA ASP A 90 29.57 3.14 14.00
C ASP A 90 29.68 1.72 13.40
N ALA A 91 28.59 0.96 13.40
CA ALA A 91 28.57 -0.43 12.91
C ALA A 91 28.82 -0.56 11.40
N ALA A 92 28.26 0.34 10.59
CA ALA A 92 28.40 0.31 9.14
C ALA A 92 29.60 1.11 8.62
N GLY A 93 30.38 1.75 9.50
CA GLY A 93 31.56 2.53 9.14
C GLY A 93 31.26 3.59 8.08
N LEU A 94 30.12 4.29 8.21
CA LEU A 94 29.53 5.18 7.20
C LEU A 94 30.29 6.51 6.97
N GLY A 95 31.63 6.47 6.95
CA GLY A 95 32.48 7.61 6.56
C GLY A 95 32.62 7.81 5.05
N GLY A 96 32.15 6.85 4.24
CA GLY A 96 32.32 6.80 2.78
C GLY A 96 31.00 6.69 1.98
N GLU A 97 31.05 6.04 0.81
CA GLU A 97 29.87 5.79 -0.04
C GLU A 97 28.89 4.80 0.62
N VAL A 98 27.59 4.94 0.32
CA VAL A 98 26.58 4.00 0.82
C VAL A 98 26.78 2.65 0.13
N PRO A 99 27.01 1.55 0.88
CA PRO A 99 27.27 0.24 0.29
C PRO A 99 26.07 -0.31 -0.49
N GLY A 100 26.33 -1.29 -1.35
CA GLY A 100 25.33 -1.98 -2.17
C GLY A 100 25.24 -1.46 -3.61
N ASP A 101 24.66 -2.27 -4.50
CA ASP A 101 24.51 -1.97 -5.92
C ASP A 101 23.28 -1.08 -6.18
N PRO A 102 23.44 0.17 -6.67
CA PRO A 102 22.31 1.03 -7.02
C PRO A 102 21.42 0.45 -8.12
N SER A 103 21.94 -0.44 -8.97
CA SER A 103 21.15 -1.06 -10.04
C SER A 103 20.02 -1.95 -9.50
N ALA A 104 20.14 -2.44 -8.26
CA ALA A 104 19.09 -3.21 -7.60
C ALA A 104 17.81 -2.39 -7.33
N LEU A 105 17.89 -1.04 -7.32
CA LEU A 105 16.72 -0.16 -7.20
C LEU A 105 15.84 -0.18 -8.46
N VAL A 106 16.42 -0.48 -9.62
CA VAL A 106 15.72 -0.51 -10.91
C VAL A 106 15.45 -1.93 -11.40
N ASP A 107 15.82 -2.95 -10.63
CA ASP A 107 15.40 -4.33 -10.86
C ASP A 107 13.97 -4.55 -10.34
N LEU A 108 13.01 -4.31 -11.24
CA LEU A 108 11.57 -4.42 -10.99
C LEU A 108 11.05 -5.85 -11.10
N ARG A 109 11.91 -6.85 -11.35
CA ARG A 109 11.49 -8.25 -11.43
C ARG A 109 11.07 -8.73 -10.04
N VAL A 110 9.91 -9.38 -9.98
CA VAL A 110 9.40 -10.05 -8.78
C VAL A 110 9.46 -11.55 -9.05
N PRO A 111 10.38 -12.29 -8.43
CA PRO A 111 10.43 -13.75 -8.55
C PRO A 111 9.08 -14.35 -8.19
N ASP A 112 8.60 -15.29 -9.02
CA ASP A 112 7.32 -15.97 -8.85
C ASP A 112 6.08 -15.05 -8.79
N GLY A 113 6.25 -13.78 -9.17
CA GLY A 113 5.16 -12.81 -9.27
C GLY A 113 4.23 -13.15 -10.42
N ALA A 114 2.93 -13.19 -10.14
CA ALA A 114 1.87 -13.42 -11.12
C ALA A 114 0.78 -12.38 -10.97
N VAL A 115 0.14 -12.05 -12.10
CA VAL A 115 -1.13 -11.30 -12.10
C VAL A 115 -2.24 -12.33 -12.07
N THR A 116 -3.17 -12.21 -11.12
CA THR A 116 -4.28 -13.16 -10.96
C THR A 116 -5.62 -12.45 -11.14
N GLU A 117 -6.65 -13.17 -11.57
CA GLU A 117 -8.01 -12.58 -11.62
C GLU A 117 -8.46 -12.11 -10.23
N ALA A 118 -8.11 -12.84 -9.17
CA ALA A 118 -8.39 -12.44 -7.80
C ALA A 118 -7.73 -11.10 -7.43
N GLY A 119 -6.48 -10.86 -7.88
CA GLY A 119 -5.79 -9.59 -7.70
C GLY A 119 -6.45 -8.45 -8.48
N VAL A 120 -6.90 -8.71 -9.70
CA VAL A 120 -7.68 -7.73 -10.50
C VAL A 120 -8.97 -7.35 -9.79
N ARG A 121 -9.73 -8.35 -9.29
CA ARG A 121 -10.97 -8.13 -8.52
C ARG A 121 -10.72 -7.31 -7.27
N GLN A 122 -9.66 -7.65 -6.52
CA GLN A 122 -9.27 -6.90 -5.32
C GLN A 122 -8.99 -5.43 -5.65
N ASN A 123 -8.19 -5.16 -6.68
CA ASN A 123 -7.84 -3.80 -7.09
C ASN A 123 -9.08 -3.01 -7.53
N VAL A 124 -9.99 -3.63 -8.29
CA VAL A 124 -11.25 -3.02 -8.70
C VAL A 124 -12.11 -2.68 -7.48
N SER A 125 -12.32 -3.65 -6.58
CA SER A 125 -13.16 -3.50 -5.40
C SER A 125 -12.63 -2.39 -4.46
N VAL A 126 -11.32 -2.41 -4.15
CA VAL A 126 -10.69 -1.41 -3.29
C VAL A 126 -10.75 -0.01 -3.93
N ALA A 127 -10.45 0.10 -5.23
CA ALA A 127 -10.51 1.39 -5.92
C ALA A 127 -11.94 1.97 -5.95
N LEU A 128 -12.96 1.14 -6.21
CA LEU A 128 -14.37 1.57 -6.17
C LEU A 128 -14.78 2.07 -4.79
N GLN A 129 -14.48 1.29 -3.74
CA GLN A 129 -14.81 1.66 -2.37
C GLN A 129 -14.07 2.92 -1.91
N TYR A 130 -12.79 3.05 -2.27
CA TYR A 130 -12.01 4.24 -1.92
C TYR A 130 -12.52 5.48 -2.64
N LEU A 131 -12.77 5.41 -3.95
CA LEU A 131 -13.29 6.53 -4.72
C LEU A 131 -14.69 6.95 -4.25
N ASP A 132 -15.57 5.99 -3.89
CA ASP A 132 -16.85 6.30 -3.25
C ASP A 132 -16.66 7.07 -1.94
N SER A 133 -15.78 6.59 -1.05
CA SER A 133 -15.48 7.27 0.22
C SER A 133 -14.92 8.67 0.00
N TRP A 134 -13.96 8.78 -0.92
CA TRP A 134 -13.31 10.04 -1.26
C TRP A 134 -14.30 11.05 -1.82
N LEU A 135 -15.19 10.63 -2.73
CA LEU A 135 -16.24 11.48 -3.32
C LEU A 135 -17.29 11.91 -2.29
N ARG A 136 -17.42 11.19 -1.18
CA ARG A 136 -18.23 11.60 -0.01
C ARG A 136 -17.46 12.52 0.96
N GLY A 137 -16.26 12.95 0.61
CA GLY A 137 -15.42 13.83 1.42
C GLY A 137 -14.59 13.10 2.48
N ASN A 138 -14.45 11.78 2.40
CA ASN A 138 -13.63 11.00 3.33
C ASN A 138 -12.46 10.30 2.63
N GLY A 139 -11.25 10.87 2.78
CA GLY A 139 -10.02 10.33 2.21
C GLY A 139 -9.33 9.23 3.02
N ALA A 140 -9.85 8.89 4.20
CA ALA A 140 -9.36 7.79 5.05
C ALA A 140 -10.46 6.73 5.19
N ALA A 141 -10.38 5.68 4.39
CA ALA A 141 -11.45 4.72 4.18
C ALA A 141 -11.14 3.38 4.86
N ALA A 142 -12.03 2.91 5.73
CA ALA A 142 -11.95 1.56 6.27
C ALA A 142 -12.46 0.56 5.22
N ILE A 143 -11.56 -0.19 4.60
CA ILE A 143 -11.87 -1.16 3.53
C ILE A 143 -11.20 -2.49 3.91
N ASN A 144 -11.97 -3.59 3.98
CA ASN A 144 -11.44 -4.92 4.29
C ASN A 144 -10.59 -4.98 5.59
N ASN A 145 -10.96 -4.24 6.63
CA ASN A 145 -10.22 -4.07 7.89
C ASN A 145 -8.84 -3.37 7.74
N LEU A 146 -8.63 -2.63 6.66
CA LEU A 146 -7.48 -1.77 6.44
C LEU A 146 -7.93 -0.31 6.39
N MET A 147 -7.10 0.58 6.93
CA MET A 147 -7.25 2.03 6.78
C MET A 147 -6.57 2.45 5.49
N GLU A 148 -7.35 2.58 4.43
CA GLU A 148 -6.86 2.91 3.10
C GLU A 148 -6.85 4.42 2.86
N ASP A 149 -5.82 4.87 2.16
CA ASP A 149 -5.68 6.23 1.65
C ASP A 149 -5.61 6.25 0.11
N ALA A 150 -5.31 7.42 -0.46
CA ALA A 150 -5.29 7.59 -1.91
C ALA A 150 -4.25 6.70 -2.58
N ALA A 151 -3.13 6.41 -1.92
CA ALA A 151 -2.06 5.61 -2.50
C ALA A 151 -2.52 4.17 -2.79
N THR A 152 -3.43 3.62 -1.98
CA THR A 152 -4.02 2.30 -2.22
C THR A 152 -4.86 2.29 -3.50
N ALA A 153 -5.70 3.31 -3.71
CA ALA A 153 -6.46 3.43 -4.95
C ALA A 153 -5.55 3.73 -6.16
N GLU A 154 -4.47 4.51 -5.97
CA GLU A 154 -3.48 4.78 -7.00
C GLU A 154 -2.78 3.51 -7.46
N ILE A 155 -2.24 2.69 -6.56
CA ILE A 155 -1.58 1.45 -6.98
C ILE A 155 -2.58 0.48 -7.62
N SER A 156 -3.82 0.42 -7.11
CA SER A 156 -4.88 -0.43 -7.65
C SER A 156 -5.20 -0.06 -9.10
N ARG A 157 -5.52 1.22 -9.38
CA ARG A 157 -5.81 1.66 -10.76
C ARG A 157 -4.58 1.57 -11.66
N SER A 158 -3.39 1.79 -11.11
CA SER A 158 -2.14 1.76 -11.89
C SER A 158 -1.81 0.36 -12.38
N GLN A 159 -1.98 -0.64 -11.52
CA GLN A 159 -1.82 -2.04 -11.90
C GLN A 159 -2.86 -2.45 -12.95
N LEU A 160 -4.13 -2.09 -12.77
CA LEU A 160 -5.19 -2.37 -13.75
C LEU A 160 -4.87 -1.76 -15.11
N TRP A 161 -4.47 -0.48 -15.15
CA TRP A 161 -4.07 0.19 -16.38
C TRP A 161 -2.84 -0.47 -17.02
N GLN A 162 -1.81 -0.77 -16.23
CA GLN A 162 -0.56 -1.35 -16.74
C GLN A 162 -0.78 -2.75 -17.32
N TRP A 163 -1.50 -3.62 -16.62
CA TRP A 163 -1.77 -4.99 -17.06
C TRP A 163 -2.65 -5.01 -18.30
N ARG A 164 -3.65 -4.12 -18.37
CA ARG A 164 -4.48 -3.94 -19.55
C ARG A 164 -3.66 -3.48 -20.75
N THR A 165 -2.87 -2.43 -20.58
CA THR A 165 -2.10 -1.80 -21.68
C THR A 165 -0.97 -2.69 -22.18
N SER A 166 -0.32 -3.43 -21.27
CA SER A 166 0.79 -4.32 -21.62
C SER A 166 0.33 -5.72 -22.05
N GLY A 167 -0.96 -6.03 -21.92
CA GLY A 167 -1.52 -7.33 -22.26
C GLY A 167 -0.93 -8.49 -21.44
N VAL A 168 -0.62 -8.24 -20.15
CA VAL A 168 -0.04 -9.27 -19.27
C VAL A 168 -1.08 -10.38 -19.06
N PRO A 169 -0.71 -11.66 -19.26
CA PRO A 169 -1.61 -12.78 -18.99
C PRO A 169 -1.91 -12.88 -17.49
N LEU A 170 -3.17 -13.18 -17.18
CA LEU A 170 -3.60 -13.56 -15.84
C LEU A 170 -3.20 -15.01 -15.55
N ASP A 171 -3.58 -15.52 -14.38
CA ASP A 171 -3.32 -16.88 -13.92
C ASP A 171 -4.03 -17.96 -14.75
N ASP A 172 -5.06 -17.59 -15.51
CA ASP A 172 -5.71 -18.45 -16.50
C ASP A 172 -5.08 -18.37 -17.91
N GLY A 173 -4.03 -17.58 -18.08
CA GLY A 173 -3.30 -17.39 -19.33
C GLY A 173 -3.92 -16.39 -20.30
N ALA A 174 -5.13 -15.86 -20.03
CA ALA A 174 -5.76 -14.84 -20.86
C ALA A 174 -5.43 -13.42 -20.34
N PRO A 175 -5.24 -12.42 -21.21
CA PRO A 175 -4.89 -11.08 -20.78
C PRO A 175 -6.08 -10.33 -20.16
N LEU A 176 -5.77 -9.27 -19.40
CA LEU A 176 -6.77 -8.30 -18.96
C LEU A 176 -7.14 -7.38 -20.14
N THR A 177 -8.23 -7.67 -20.84
CA THR A 177 -8.76 -6.78 -21.90
C THR A 177 -9.72 -5.74 -21.31
N ASP A 178 -10.01 -4.67 -22.06
CA ASP A 178 -11.05 -3.70 -21.67
C ASP A 178 -12.39 -4.37 -21.36
N GLY A 179 -12.79 -5.37 -22.17
CA GLY A 179 -14.02 -6.12 -21.96
C GLY A 179 -13.98 -6.95 -20.68
N ARG A 180 -12.85 -7.62 -20.41
CA ARG A 180 -12.65 -8.40 -19.17
C ARG A 180 -12.65 -7.51 -17.93
N TYR A 181 -11.99 -6.36 -17.99
CA TYR A 181 -12.02 -5.36 -16.93
C TYR A 181 -13.46 -4.88 -16.65
N ARG A 182 -14.23 -4.50 -17.69
CA ARG A 182 -15.61 -4.03 -17.49
C ARG A 182 -16.52 -5.10 -16.85
N LEU A 183 -16.39 -6.36 -17.27
CA LEU A 183 -17.12 -7.48 -16.67
C LEU A 183 -16.77 -7.67 -15.18
N ILE A 184 -15.48 -7.62 -14.84
CA ILE A 184 -15.04 -7.70 -13.43
C ILE A 184 -15.58 -6.49 -12.65
N ARG A 185 -15.42 -5.27 -13.17
CA ARG A 185 -15.93 -4.04 -12.56
C ARG A 185 -17.42 -4.13 -12.27
N GLU A 186 -18.23 -4.57 -13.23
CA GLU A 186 -19.67 -4.71 -13.03
C GLU A 186 -20.01 -5.73 -11.94
N ALA A 187 -19.29 -6.86 -11.88
CA ALA A 187 -19.46 -7.85 -10.83
C ALA A 187 -19.10 -7.31 -9.44
N GLU A 188 -17.97 -6.62 -9.31
CA GLU A 188 -17.55 -6.02 -8.03
C GLU A 188 -18.50 -4.88 -7.61
N LEU A 189 -18.95 -4.05 -8.56
CA LEU A 189 -19.93 -2.99 -8.28
C LEU A 189 -21.26 -3.57 -7.80
N ALA A 190 -21.72 -4.67 -8.40
CA ALA A 190 -22.93 -5.37 -7.96
C ALA A 190 -22.77 -5.97 -6.56
N ALA A 191 -21.60 -6.54 -6.24
CA ALA A 191 -21.31 -7.09 -4.92
C ALA A 191 -21.33 -6.00 -3.82
N LEU A 192 -20.95 -4.76 -4.16
CA LEU A 192 -20.95 -3.63 -3.23
C LEU A 192 -22.33 -2.95 -3.07
N ALA A 193 -23.31 -3.27 -3.91
CA ALA A 193 -24.60 -2.57 -3.95
C ALA A 193 -25.41 -2.74 -2.65
N ASP A 194 -25.38 -3.94 -2.07
CA ASP A 194 -26.11 -4.25 -0.83
C ASP A 194 -25.47 -3.62 0.42
N GLU A 195 -24.17 -3.28 0.34
CA GLU A 195 -23.39 -2.67 1.42
C GLU A 195 -23.25 -1.14 1.27
N ALA A 196 -23.91 -0.56 0.25
CA ALA A 196 -23.78 0.85 -0.07
C ALA A 196 -24.28 1.76 1.08
N ALA A 197 -23.36 2.58 1.60
CA ALA A 197 -23.70 3.57 2.62
C ALA A 197 -24.71 4.61 2.08
N PRO A 198 -25.53 5.22 2.95
CA PRO A 198 -26.35 6.36 2.57
C PRO A 198 -25.50 7.48 1.94
N GLY A 199 -25.92 7.95 0.77
CA GLY A 199 -25.14 8.93 0.00
C GLY A 199 -23.97 8.34 -0.79
N SER A 200 -23.92 7.02 -0.98
CA SER A 200 -22.96 6.37 -1.87
C SER A 200 -22.96 7.03 -3.26
N ARG A 201 -21.75 7.27 -3.76
CA ARG A 201 -21.42 7.78 -5.10
C ARG A 201 -20.73 6.69 -5.93
N THR A 202 -21.06 5.43 -5.70
CA THR A 202 -20.46 4.25 -6.37
C THR A 202 -20.58 4.28 -7.89
N ALA A 203 -21.70 4.79 -8.43
CA ALA A 203 -21.84 4.99 -9.88
C ALA A 203 -20.80 6.00 -10.42
N GLU A 204 -20.62 7.13 -9.74
CA GLU A 204 -19.60 8.11 -10.12
C GLU A 204 -18.19 7.55 -9.91
N ALA A 205 -17.95 6.80 -8.83
CA ALA A 205 -16.68 6.11 -8.59
C ALA A 205 -16.34 5.15 -9.73
N ALA A 206 -17.32 4.39 -10.22
CA ALA A 206 -17.16 3.47 -11.34
C ALA A 206 -16.84 4.19 -12.65
N GLU A 207 -17.50 5.31 -12.94
CA GLU A 207 -17.18 6.15 -14.11
C GLU A 207 -15.76 6.74 -14.03
N LEU A 208 -15.35 7.17 -12.83
CA LEU A 208 -14.02 7.73 -12.63
C LEU A 208 -12.95 6.63 -12.78
N LEU A 209 -13.17 5.46 -12.20
CA LEU A 209 -12.27 4.33 -12.33
C LEU A 209 -12.15 3.86 -13.79
N ASP A 210 -13.26 3.83 -14.53
CA ASP A 210 -13.24 3.51 -15.96
C ASP A 210 -12.32 4.46 -16.73
N ARG A 211 -12.41 5.77 -16.51
CA ARG A 211 -11.49 6.74 -17.14
C ARG A 211 -10.04 6.45 -16.75
N LEU A 212 -9.76 6.25 -15.46
CA LEU A 212 -8.42 6.01 -14.94
C LEU A 212 -7.76 4.72 -15.45
N VAL A 213 -8.56 3.71 -15.82
CA VAL A 213 -8.06 2.39 -16.26
C VAL A 213 -8.11 2.23 -17.78
N LEU A 214 -9.14 2.77 -18.44
CA LEU A 214 -9.43 2.53 -19.86
C LEU A 214 -8.90 3.62 -20.80
N ASP A 215 -8.56 4.80 -20.29
CA ASP A 215 -7.92 5.83 -21.11
C ASP A 215 -6.50 5.37 -21.54
N ASP A 216 -6.10 5.73 -22.76
CA ASP A 216 -4.77 5.40 -23.30
C ASP A 216 -3.65 6.17 -22.58
N ASP A 217 -3.96 7.39 -22.14
CA ASP A 217 -3.03 8.22 -21.38
C ASP A 217 -3.12 7.92 -19.88
N PHE A 218 -1.97 7.69 -19.25
CA PHE A 218 -1.89 7.51 -17.82
C PHE A 218 -1.93 8.86 -17.09
N VAL A 219 -3.06 9.20 -16.47
CA VAL A 219 -3.17 10.38 -15.60
C VAL A 219 -2.22 10.23 -14.41
N GLU A 220 -1.46 11.27 -14.07
CA GLU A 220 -0.45 11.21 -13.01
C GLU A 220 -1.04 10.90 -11.64
N PHE A 221 -2.16 11.56 -11.29
CA PHE A 221 -2.84 11.38 -10.01
C PHE A 221 -4.34 11.25 -10.20
N LEU A 222 -4.95 10.22 -9.61
CA LEU A 222 -6.41 10.03 -9.59
C LEU A 222 -7.12 11.20 -8.93
N THR A 223 -6.44 11.90 -8.02
CA THR A 223 -7.01 13.02 -7.26
C THR A 223 -7.33 14.21 -8.14
N LEU A 224 -6.66 14.40 -9.29
CA LEU A 224 -6.93 15.51 -10.21
C LEU A 224 -8.36 15.43 -10.79
N PRO A 225 -8.74 14.38 -11.55
CA PRO A 225 -10.10 14.24 -12.06
C PRO A 225 -11.14 13.93 -10.97
N ALA A 226 -10.71 13.45 -9.80
CA ALA A 226 -11.61 13.29 -8.66
C ALA A 226 -11.98 14.65 -8.05
N TYR A 227 -11.02 15.58 -7.93
CA TYR A 227 -11.21 16.92 -7.34
C TYR A 227 -12.31 17.71 -8.04
N ASP A 228 -12.40 17.61 -9.35
CA ASP A 228 -13.46 18.23 -10.16
C ASP A 228 -14.89 17.74 -9.82
N ARG A 229 -15.00 16.64 -9.05
CA ARG A 229 -16.27 16.02 -8.65
C ARG A 229 -16.62 16.26 -7.18
N LEU A 230 -15.78 16.98 -6.43
CA LEU A 230 -16.14 17.47 -5.10
C LEU A 230 -16.88 18.81 -5.22
N ALA A 231 -17.80 19.04 -4.29
CA ALA A 231 -18.56 20.28 -4.18
C ALA A 231 -17.78 21.38 -3.45
#